data_AF-A0A496WK99-F1
#
_entry.id   AF-A0A496WK99-F1
#
_cell.length_a   1.000
_cell.length_b   1.000
_cell.length_c   1.000
_cell.angle_alpha   90.00
_cell.angle_beta   90.00
_cell.angle_gamma   90.00
#
_symmetry.space_group_name_H-M   'P 1'
#
loop_
_entity.id
_entity.type
_entity.pdbx_description
1 polymer ?
#
loop_
_entity_poly.entity_id
_entity_poly.type
_entity_poly.pdbx_seq_one_letter_code
_entity_poly.pdbx_strand_id
1 'polypeptide(L)'
;FERFKAANAFRQLIENWHVSDFHINLARGSKDAVGYDDHLSITGDNLQLVARNIFENHPDIFDNIVSVMKQRVPGISEIRPVPTQDGRLLLSFQDGAFTDPFIDKYVSDGTIKMFAYLVLLYDPEPHPLLCVEEPENQLYPGLLGELAEEFRDYADRGGQVFVSSHSPDFLNAVQLDEVYWLVKEAGYTHIKRAREDKQLSAFIAEGDQMGYLWKEGFFHGADPS
;
A
#
# COMPACT_ATOMS: atom_id res chain seq x y z
N PHE A 1 2.98 -38.95 -1.78
CA PHE A 1 3.32 -38.04 -0.67
C PHE A 1 3.61 -36.61 -1.13
N GLU A 2 4.36 -36.36 -2.21
CA GLU A 2 4.58 -34.98 -2.73
C GLU A 2 3.33 -34.25 -3.25
N ARG A 3 2.40 -34.96 -3.89
CA ARG A 3 1.14 -34.36 -4.40
C ARG A 3 0.26 -33.74 -3.30
N PHE A 4 0.37 -34.23 -2.06
CA PHE A 4 -0.29 -33.64 -0.90
C PHE A 4 0.45 -32.42 -0.35
N LYS A 5 1.78 -32.34 -0.51
CA LYS A 5 2.56 -31.15 -0.12
C LYS A 5 2.27 -29.96 -1.02
N ALA A 6 2.27 -30.15 -2.34
CA ALA A 6 1.96 -29.06 -3.28
C ALA A 6 0.52 -28.54 -3.10
N ALA A 7 -0.45 -29.44 -2.93
CA ALA A 7 -1.84 -29.06 -2.65
C ALA A 7 -1.99 -28.32 -1.31
N ASN A 8 -1.27 -28.74 -0.27
CA ASN A 8 -1.34 -28.08 1.03
C ASN A 8 -0.63 -26.72 1.02
N ALA A 9 0.51 -26.59 0.33
CA ALA A 9 1.20 -25.32 0.13
C ALA A 9 0.34 -24.33 -0.67
N PHE A 10 -0.34 -24.81 -1.72
CA PHE A 10 -1.27 -23.99 -2.50
C PHE A 10 -2.50 -23.57 -1.69
N ARG A 11 -3.04 -24.47 -0.85
CA ARG A 11 -4.13 -24.13 0.07
C ARG A 11 -3.69 -23.06 1.08
N GLN A 12 -2.53 -23.23 1.71
CA GLN A 12 -1.95 -22.25 2.63
C GLN A 12 -1.70 -20.90 1.93
N LEU A 13 -1.28 -20.93 0.67
CA LEU A 13 -1.14 -19.72 -0.13
C LEU A 13 -2.49 -19.00 -0.25
N ILE A 14 -3.54 -19.67 -0.75
CA ILE A 14 -4.87 -19.08 -0.94
C ILE A 14 -5.49 -18.60 0.38
N GLU A 15 -5.35 -19.39 1.46
CA GLU A 15 -5.87 -19.04 2.78
C GLU A 15 -5.23 -17.79 3.37
N ASN A 16 -4.02 -17.44 2.94
CA ASN A 16 -3.25 -16.30 3.43
C ASN A 16 -3.21 -15.12 2.44
N TRP A 17 -4.08 -15.10 1.43
CA TRP A 17 -4.24 -13.93 0.56
C TRP A 17 -4.90 -12.79 1.33
N HIS A 18 -4.31 -11.60 1.25
CA HIS A 18 -4.90 -10.39 1.81
C HIS A 18 -5.29 -9.44 0.68
N VAL A 19 -6.53 -8.93 0.73
CA VAL A 19 -7.01 -7.88 -0.17
C VAL A 19 -7.24 -6.63 0.66
N SER A 20 -6.53 -5.56 0.34
CA SER A 20 -6.58 -4.29 1.04
C SER A 20 -7.38 -3.28 0.25
N ASP A 21 -8.37 -2.67 0.91
CA ASP A 21 -9.22 -1.58 0.40
C ASP A 21 -9.39 -0.53 1.50
N PHE A 22 -8.35 0.28 1.69
CA PHE A 22 -8.27 1.21 2.80
C PHE A 22 -9.19 2.41 2.64
N HIS A 23 -10.06 2.56 3.64
CA HIS A 23 -10.95 3.70 3.75
C HIS A 23 -10.48 4.60 4.89
N ILE A 24 -9.97 5.79 4.57
CA ILE A 24 -9.35 6.68 5.57
C ILE A 24 -10.31 7.05 6.71
N ASN A 25 -11.60 7.19 6.41
CA ASN A 25 -12.63 7.50 7.40
C ASN A 25 -12.82 6.38 8.43
N LEU A 26 -12.49 5.13 8.07
CA LEU A 26 -12.55 3.98 8.97
C LEU A 26 -11.24 3.81 9.73
N ALA A 27 -10.09 4.06 9.09
CA ALA A 27 -8.79 4.01 9.74
C ALA A 27 -8.58 5.14 10.76
N ARG A 28 -9.15 6.32 10.50
CA ARG A 28 -8.98 7.51 11.35
C ARG A 28 -9.75 7.40 12.67
N GLY A 29 -9.20 8.04 13.69
CA GLY A 29 -9.89 8.35 14.93
C GLY A 29 -9.47 7.45 16.09
N SER A 30 -10.30 7.44 17.12
CA SER A 30 -10.03 6.73 18.37
C SER A 30 -10.77 5.40 18.38
N LYS A 31 -10.04 4.30 18.54
CA LYS A 31 -10.60 2.94 18.67
C LYS A 31 -10.60 2.52 20.12
N ASP A 32 -11.48 1.58 20.47
CA ASP A 32 -11.45 0.98 21.80
C ASP A 32 -10.07 0.35 21.99
N ALA A 33 -9.39 0.63 23.10
CA ALA A 33 -8.06 0.10 23.35
C ALA A 33 -8.05 -1.41 23.71
N VAL A 34 -9.24 -2.02 23.77
CA VAL A 34 -9.46 -3.41 24.17
C VAL A 34 -9.21 -4.33 22.98
N GLY A 35 -8.39 -5.35 23.20
CA GLY A 35 -8.04 -6.35 22.17
C GLY A 35 -6.62 -6.18 21.66
N TYR A 36 -6.18 -7.13 20.86
CA TYR A 36 -4.93 -7.14 20.10
C TYR A 36 -5.26 -7.69 18.72
N ASP A 37 -4.73 -7.06 17.68
CA ASP A 37 -4.78 -7.57 16.32
C ASP A 37 -3.36 -7.65 15.78
N ASP A 38 -3.03 -8.80 15.20
CA ASP A 38 -1.72 -9.05 14.62
C ASP A 38 -1.59 -8.45 13.22
N HIS A 39 -2.70 -8.42 12.48
CA HIS A 39 -2.75 -7.96 11.09
C HIS A 39 -3.72 -6.81 10.91
N LEU A 40 -3.37 -5.93 9.97
CA LEU A 40 -4.27 -4.87 9.55
C LEU A 40 -5.50 -5.46 8.84
N SER A 41 -6.67 -4.95 9.16
CA SER A 41 -7.92 -5.35 8.51
C SER A 41 -7.96 -4.84 7.07
N ILE A 42 -8.81 -5.46 6.24
CA ILE A 42 -9.03 -5.06 4.84
C ILE A 42 -9.30 -3.56 4.70
N THR A 43 -10.04 -2.98 5.65
CA THR A 43 -10.47 -1.58 5.64
C THR A 43 -9.50 -0.64 6.38
N GLY A 44 -8.54 -1.19 7.14
CA GLY A 44 -7.60 -0.46 7.98
C GLY A 44 -8.21 0.07 9.29
N ASP A 45 -9.41 -0.35 9.66
CA ASP A 45 -10.15 0.19 10.81
C ASP A 45 -9.57 -0.18 12.19
N ASN A 46 -8.61 -1.10 12.22
CA ASN A 46 -7.85 -1.52 13.41
C ASN A 46 -6.39 -1.00 13.42
N LEU A 47 -6.05 -0.02 12.57
CA LEU A 47 -4.70 0.53 12.43
C LEU A 47 -4.03 0.88 13.76
N GLN A 48 -4.75 1.53 14.68
CA GLN A 48 -4.21 1.92 15.98
C GLN A 48 -3.81 0.69 16.82
N LEU A 49 -4.60 -0.38 16.77
CA LEU A 49 -4.36 -1.61 17.53
C LEU A 49 -3.14 -2.37 16.99
N VAL A 50 -3.05 -2.52 15.67
CA VAL A 50 -1.93 -3.19 15.01
C VAL A 50 -0.64 -2.39 15.19
N ALA A 51 -0.69 -1.07 15.01
CA ALA A 51 0.46 -0.21 15.26
C ALA A 51 0.96 -0.31 16.71
N ARG A 52 0.05 -0.42 17.70
CA ARG A 52 0.43 -0.70 19.09
C ARG A 52 1.05 -2.08 19.26
N ASN A 53 0.48 -3.11 18.62
CA ASN A 53 1.02 -4.46 18.67
C ASN A 53 2.48 -4.51 18.16
N ILE A 54 2.72 -3.93 16.98
CA ILE A 54 4.08 -3.84 16.40
C ILE A 54 4.98 -2.99 17.30
N PHE A 55 4.52 -1.86 17.81
CA PHE A 55 5.29 -1.01 18.73
C PHE A 55 5.72 -1.73 20.02
N GLU A 56 4.83 -2.54 20.61
CA GLU A 56 5.08 -3.24 21.88
C GLU A 56 5.90 -4.53 21.68
N ASN A 57 5.61 -5.29 20.62
CA ASN A 57 6.13 -6.66 20.44
C ASN A 57 7.21 -6.79 19.35
N HIS A 58 7.29 -5.83 18.42
CA HIS A 58 8.22 -5.81 17.28
C HIS A 58 8.86 -4.42 17.08
N PRO A 59 9.55 -3.88 18.10
CA PRO A 59 9.99 -2.48 18.12
C PRO A 59 10.97 -2.14 16.99
N ASP A 60 11.79 -3.10 16.55
CA ASP A 60 12.71 -2.94 15.42
C ASP A 60 11.98 -2.71 14.09
N ILE A 61 10.88 -3.44 13.87
CA ILE A 61 10.00 -3.27 12.72
C ILE A 61 9.29 -1.92 12.79
N PHE A 62 8.77 -1.56 13.97
CA PHE A 62 8.11 -0.27 14.18
C PHE A 62 9.06 0.91 13.93
N ASP A 63 10.28 0.85 14.46
CA ASP A 63 11.31 1.87 14.26
C ASP A 63 11.65 2.01 12.77
N ASN A 64 11.68 0.90 12.02
CA ASN A 64 11.86 0.95 10.58
C ASN A 64 10.68 1.61 9.85
N ILE A 65 9.44 1.27 10.20
CA ILE A 65 8.23 1.93 9.67
C ILE A 65 8.31 3.45 9.89
N VAL A 66 8.65 3.88 11.10
CA VAL A 66 8.78 5.31 11.44
C VAL A 66 9.94 5.95 10.66
N SER A 67 11.06 5.25 10.50
CA SER A 67 12.19 5.73 9.71
C SER A 67 11.82 5.95 8.24
N VAL A 68 11.16 4.99 7.61
CA VAL A 68 10.66 5.11 6.23
C VAL A 68 9.66 6.26 6.13
N MET A 69 8.72 6.35 7.08
CA MET A 69 7.72 7.41 7.10
C MET A 69 8.32 8.82 7.14
N LYS A 70 9.42 9.01 7.89
CA LYS A 70 10.18 10.28 7.93
C LYS A 70 10.82 10.63 6.59
N GLN A 71 11.27 9.62 5.84
CA GLN A 71 11.87 9.80 4.53
C GLN A 71 10.82 10.14 3.48
N ARG A 72 9.63 9.51 3.56
CA ARG A 72 8.57 9.70 2.57
C ARG A 72 7.72 10.95 2.81
N VAL A 73 7.45 11.32 4.06
CA VAL A 73 6.58 12.46 4.40
C VAL A 73 7.36 13.53 5.17
N PRO A 74 7.79 14.62 4.50
CA PRO A 74 8.48 15.72 5.15
C PRO A 74 7.67 16.33 6.31
N GLY A 75 8.33 16.59 7.43
CA GLY A 75 7.72 17.15 8.63
C GLY A 75 7.47 16.12 9.73
N ILE A 76 7.20 14.85 9.39
CA ILE A 76 7.04 13.80 10.41
C ILE A 76 8.38 13.55 11.13
N SER A 77 8.34 13.60 12.46
CA SER A 77 9.51 13.41 13.33
C SER A 77 9.34 12.26 14.31
N GLU A 78 8.11 11.91 14.66
CA GLU A 78 7.79 10.77 15.52
C GLU A 78 6.36 10.30 15.27
N ILE A 79 6.12 8.99 15.41
CA ILE A 79 4.79 8.40 15.43
C ILE A 79 4.73 7.44 16.62
N ARG A 80 3.70 7.54 17.46
CA ARG A 80 3.48 6.62 18.58
C ARG A 80 2.00 6.33 18.82
N PRO A 81 1.65 5.08 19.18
CA PRO A 81 0.34 4.77 19.73
C PRO A 81 0.24 5.33 21.16
N VAL A 82 -0.82 6.07 21.47
CA VAL A 82 -1.04 6.73 22.75
C VAL A 82 -2.42 6.35 23.31
N PRO A 83 -2.49 5.73 24.49
CA PRO A 83 -3.76 5.49 25.17
C PRO A 83 -4.33 6.81 25.72
N THR A 84 -5.64 6.97 25.63
CA THR A 84 -6.36 8.11 26.18
C THR A 84 -6.96 7.78 27.54
N GLN A 85 -7.26 8.82 28.34
CA GLN A 85 -7.84 8.66 29.67
C GLN A 85 -9.23 8.00 29.66
N ASP A 86 -9.96 8.09 28.54
CA ASP A 86 -11.26 7.45 28.33
C ASP A 86 -11.16 6.01 27.79
N GLY A 87 -9.97 5.40 27.81
CA GLY A 87 -9.76 4.00 27.44
C GLY A 87 -9.73 3.73 25.93
N ARG A 88 -9.46 4.77 25.13
CA ARG A 88 -9.32 4.66 23.68
C ARG A 88 -7.84 4.68 23.29
N LEU A 89 -7.57 4.35 22.04
CA LEU A 89 -6.23 4.35 21.46
C LEU A 89 -6.18 5.30 20.28
N LEU A 90 -5.13 6.13 20.23
CA LEU A 90 -4.87 7.12 19.18
C LEU A 90 -3.47 6.93 18.62
N LEU A 91 -3.24 7.40 17.39
CA LEU A 91 -1.90 7.63 16.87
C LEU A 91 -1.54 9.09 17.04
N SER A 92 -0.40 9.32 17.65
CA SER A 92 0.22 10.63 17.80
C SER A 92 1.31 10.78 16.75
N PHE A 93 1.25 11.86 15.97
CA PHE A 93 2.22 12.22 14.95
C PHE A 93 2.87 13.54 15.38
N GLN A 94 4.17 13.52 15.64
CA GLN A 94 4.92 14.73 15.98
C GLN A 94 5.54 15.34 14.74
N ASP A 95 5.32 16.63 14.53
CA ASP A 95 6.04 17.40 13.52
C ASP A 95 7.27 18.05 14.16
N GLY A 96 8.44 17.92 13.52
CA GLY A 96 9.68 18.51 14.02
C GLY A 96 9.63 20.05 14.08
N ALA A 97 8.71 20.70 13.38
CA ALA A 97 8.50 22.14 13.37
C ALA A 97 7.57 22.64 14.49
N PHE A 98 6.83 21.75 15.16
CA PHE A 98 5.82 22.12 16.17
C PHE A 98 6.10 21.43 17.52
N THR A 99 5.93 22.18 18.61
CA THR A 99 6.19 21.68 19.97
C THR A 99 5.13 20.69 20.45
N ASP A 100 3.90 20.82 19.98
CA ASP A 100 2.78 19.96 20.37
C ASP A 100 2.53 18.88 19.30
N PRO A 101 2.51 17.59 19.66
CA PRO A 101 2.22 16.52 18.72
C PRO A 101 0.77 16.60 18.24
N PHE A 102 0.56 16.32 16.95
CA PHE A 102 -0.76 16.22 16.37
C PHE A 102 -1.36 14.86 16.69
N ILE A 103 -2.60 14.87 17.18
CA ILE A 103 -3.43 13.66 17.21
C ILE A 103 -3.94 13.44 15.79
N ASP A 104 -4.01 12.18 15.36
CA ASP A 104 -4.51 11.68 14.07
C ASP A 104 -5.57 12.57 13.37
N LYS A 105 -6.51 13.18 14.10
CA LYS A 105 -7.52 14.14 13.58
C LYS A 105 -6.97 15.37 12.83
N TYR A 106 -5.72 15.80 13.08
CA TYR A 106 -5.11 16.98 12.47
C TYR A 106 -4.08 16.64 11.39
N VAL A 107 -3.86 15.36 11.16
CA VAL A 107 -2.94 14.84 10.15
C VAL A 107 -3.69 14.68 8.82
N SER A 108 -3.01 14.98 7.70
CA SER A 108 -3.61 14.84 6.36
C SER A 108 -3.99 13.38 6.09
N ASP A 109 -5.03 13.17 5.27
CA ASP A 109 -5.47 11.82 4.88
C ASP A 109 -4.31 11.01 4.26
N GLY A 110 -3.52 11.64 3.40
CA GLY A 110 -2.38 11.00 2.73
C GLY A 110 -1.31 10.50 3.71
N THR A 111 -1.03 11.22 4.79
CA THR A 111 -0.05 10.80 5.80
C THR A 111 -0.53 9.56 6.56
N ILE A 112 -1.79 9.52 6.95
CA ILE A 112 -2.35 8.36 7.67
C ILE A 112 -2.42 7.16 6.73
N LYS A 113 -2.82 7.37 5.47
CA LYS A 113 -2.88 6.30 4.47
C LYS A 113 -1.49 5.73 4.17
N MET A 114 -0.48 6.58 4.02
CA MET A 114 0.91 6.15 3.86
C MET A 114 1.38 5.32 5.06
N PHE A 115 1.09 5.79 6.29
CA PHE A 115 1.42 5.03 7.50
C PHE A 115 0.70 3.67 7.55
N ALA A 116 -0.58 3.61 7.16
CA ALA A 116 -1.33 2.36 7.08
C ALA A 116 -0.71 1.37 6.08
N TYR A 117 -0.29 1.84 4.91
CA TYR A 117 0.45 1.01 3.95
C TYR A 117 1.77 0.52 4.51
N LEU A 118 2.54 1.36 5.19
CA LEU A 118 3.78 0.91 5.82
C LEU A 118 3.51 -0.14 6.92
N VAL A 119 2.47 0.03 7.73
CA VAL A 119 2.07 -1.01 8.71
C VAL A 119 1.72 -2.32 8.01
N LEU A 120 1.00 -2.29 6.89
CA LEU A 120 0.65 -3.48 6.09
C LEU A 120 1.88 -4.13 5.43
N LEU A 121 2.76 -3.34 4.83
CA LEU A 121 3.92 -3.82 4.07
C LEU A 121 5.09 -4.24 4.96
N TYR A 122 5.09 -3.84 6.22
CA TYR A 122 6.09 -4.26 7.21
C TYR A 122 5.47 -5.11 8.30
N ASP A 123 4.35 -5.77 8.02
CA ASP A 123 3.76 -6.75 8.92
C ASP A 123 4.82 -7.80 9.36
N PRO A 124 4.94 -8.09 10.68
CA PRO A 124 5.91 -9.07 11.19
C PRO A 124 5.77 -10.47 10.57
N GLU A 125 4.56 -10.83 10.14
CA GLU A 125 4.25 -12.06 9.43
C GLU A 125 3.65 -11.71 8.04
N PRO A 126 4.51 -11.32 7.07
CA PRO A 126 4.05 -10.74 5.82
C PRO A 126 3.23 -11.73 4.99
N HIS A 127 2.17 -11.22 4.35
CA HIS A 127 1.33 -12.02 3.47
C HIS A 127 2.11 -12.56 2.25
N PRO A 128 1.93 -13.83 1.85
CA PRO A 128 2.59 -14.37 0.66
C PRO A 128 2.07 -13.73 -0.63
N LEU A 129 0.80 -13.30 -0.66
CA LEU A 129 0.21 -12.48 -1.72
C LEU A 129 -0.66 -11.39 -1.10
N LEU A 130 -0.35 -10.16 -1.48
CA LEU A 130 -1.06 -8.95 -1.11
C LEU A 130 -1.72 -8.35 -2.37
N CYS A 131 -3.02 -8.11 -2.32
CA CYS A 131 -3.73 -7.35 -3.34
C CYS A 131 -4.11 -5.99 -2.76
N VAL A 132 -3.83 -4.90 -3.46
CA VAL A 132 -4.16 -3.55 -3.03
C VAL A 132 -4.97 -2.87 -4.11
N GLU A 133 -6.18 -2.42 -3.74
CA GLU A 133 -7.07 -1.73 -4.67
C GLU A 133 -6.87 -0.21 -4.61
N GLU A 134 -6.69 0.41 -5.77
CA GLU A 134 -6.60 1.87 -5.98
C GLU A 134 -5.80 2.62 -4.88
N PRO A 135 -4.51 2.28 -4.68
CA PRO A 135 -3.74 2.83 -3.59
C PRO A 135 -3.59 4.36 -3.63
N GLU A 136 -3.68 4.94 -4.82
CA GLU A 136 -3.64 6.38 -5.08
C GLU A 136 -4.76 7.17 -4.40
N ASN A 137 -5.90 6.54 -4.09
CA ASN A 137 -7.08 7.26 -3.61
C ASN A 137 -6.76 7.96 -2.28
N GLN A 138 -7.03 9.25 -2.16
CA GLN A 138 -6.77 10.02 -0.93
C GLN A 138 -5.28 10.06 -0.51
N LEU A 139 -4.36 9.59 -1.35
CA LEU A 139 -2.92 9.78 -1.18
C LEU A 139 -2.48 11.05 -1.91
N TYR A 140 -1.50 11.76 -1.36
CA TYR A 140 -0.92 12.91 -2.06
C TYR A 140 -0.16 12.42 -3.31
N PRO A 141 -0.31 13.03 -4.49
CA PRO A 141 0.36 12.57 -5.71
C PRO A 141 1.89 12.46 -5.58
N GLY A 142 2.49 13.36 -4.79
CA GLY A 142 3.93 13.32 -4.50
C GLY A 142 4.38 12.20 -3.57
N LEU A 143 3.50 11.26 -3.18
CA LEU A 143 3.82 10.05 -2.43
C LEU A 143 3.63 8.77 -3.26
N LEU A 144 3.13 8.89 -4.50
CA LEU A 144 2.83 7.71 -5.34
C LEU A 144 4.10 6.97 -5.75
N GLY A 145 5.18 7.70 -6.03
CA GLY A 145 6.51 7.15 -6.33
C GLY A 145 7.04 6.31 -5.16
N GLU A 146 7.02 6.92 -3.99
CA GLU A 146 7.45 6.34 -2.73
C GLU A 146 6.63 5.09 -2.40
N LEU A 147 5.30 5.14 -2.56
CA LEU A 147 4.46 3.97 -2.32
C LEU A 147 4.74 2.84 -3.32
N ALA A 148 4.97 3.16 -4.60
CA ALA A 148 5.36 2.16 -5.60
C ALA A 148 6.72 1.51 -5.27
N GLU A 149 7.67 2.28 -4.72
CA GLU A 149 8.93 1.73 -4.18
C GLU A 149 8.67 0.77 -3.02
N GLU A 150 7.83 1.13 -2.05
CA GLU A 150 7.54 0.24 -0.91
C GLU A 150 6.86 -1.07 -1.35
N PHE A 151 6.01 -1.04 -2.37
CA PHE A 151 5.45 -2.26 -2.97
C PHE A 151 6.52 -3.15 -3.61
N ARG A 152 7.49 -2.54 -4.30
CA ARG A 152 8.61 -3.27 -4.88
C ARG A 152 9.50 -3.88 -3.80
N ASP A 153 9.83 -3.11 -2.77
CA ASP A 153 10.63 -3.57 -1.63
C ASP A 153 9.93 -4.70 -0.86
N TYR A 154 8.60 -4.69 -0.79
CA TYR A 154 7.82 -5.81 -0.26
C TYR A 154 7.96 -7.07 -1.11
N ALA A 155 7.87 -6.94 -2.43
CA ALA A 155 8.04 -8.06 -3.35
C ALA A 155 9.48 -8.64 -3.29
N ASP A 156 10.48 -7.78 -3.22
CA ASP A 156 11.90 -8.17 -3.13
C ASP A 156 12.24 -8.89 -1.82
N ARG A 157 11.48 -8.64 -0.74
CA ARG A 157 11.57 -9.38 0.53
C ARG A 157 10.95 -10.78 0.46
N GLY A 158 10.33 -11.16 -0.66
CA GLY A 158 9.78 -12.49 -0.92
C GLY A 158 8.25 -12.57 -0.91
N GLY A 159 7.56 -11.45 -0.69
CA GLY A 159 6.12 -11.36 -0.89
C GLY A 159 5.74 -11.23 -2.37
N GLN A 160 4.44 -11.27 -2.67
CA GLN A 160 3.91 -10.87 -3.97
C GLN A 160 2.88 -9.78 -3.75
N VAL A 161 2.91 -8.73 -4.58
CA VAL A 161 1.92 -7.66 -4.53
C VAL A 161 1.24 -7.46 -5.89
N PHE A 162 -0.09 -7.41 -5.89
CA PHE A 162 -0.90 -6.96 -7.00
C PHE A 162 -1.57 -5.66 -6.64
N VAL A 163 -1.46 -4.70 -7.54
CA VAL A 163 -2.05 -3.39 -7.38
C VAL A 163 -3.01 -3.15 -8.53
N SER A 164 -4.27 -2.84 -8.23
CA SER A 164 -5.19 -2.28 -9.21
C SER A 164 -5.09 -0.76 -9.14
N SER A 165 -5.16 -0.09 -10.29
CA SER A 165 -5.11 1.36 -10.34
C SER A 165 -5.80 1.85 -11.61
N HIS A 166 -6.49 2.98 -11.48
CA HIS A 166 -7.02 3.75 -12.61
C HIS A 166 -6.31 5.10 -12.74
N SER A 167 -5.18 5.29 -12.05
CA SER A 167 -4.45 6.54 -12.00
C SER A 167 -3.26 6.54 -12.97
N PRO A 168 -3.29 7.43 -13.98
CA PRO A 168 -2.12 7.67 -14.80
C PRO A 168 -0.92 8.18 -14.00
N ASP A 169 -1.15 8.87 -12.88
CA ASP A 169 -0.08 9.39 -12.04
C ASP A 169 0.60 8.25 -11.26
N PHE A 170 -0.16 7.24 -10.82
CA PHE A 170 0.41 6.02 -10.24
C PHE A 170 1.10 5.16 -11.30
N LEU A 171 0.54 5.12 -12.52
CA LEU A 171 1.19 4.46 -13.65
C LEU A 171 2.57 5.08 -13.98
N ASN A 172 2.75 6.39 -13.75
CA ASN A 172 4.06 7.04 -13.88
C ASN A 172 5.07 6.63 -12.78
N ALA A 173 4.61 6.11 -11.65
CA ALA A 173 5.44 5.72 -10.52
C ALA A 173 6.01 4.29 -10.61
N VAL A 174 5.42 3.45 -11.46
CA VAL A 174 5.82 2.05 -11.63
C VAL A 174 6.75 1.85 -12.83
N GLN A 175 7.39 0.68 -12.92
CA GLN A 175 8.29 0.32 -14.02
C GLN A 175 7.53 -0.43 -15.13
N LEU A 176 8.05 -0.35 -16.36
CA LEU A 176 7.44 -0.99 -17.53
C LEU A 176 7.21 -2.51 -17.35
N ASP A 177 8.10 -3.17 -16.62
CA ASP A 177 8.05 -4.61 -16.36
C ASP A 177 6.97 -5.02 -15.33
N GLU A 178 6.44 -4.04 -14.59
CA GLU A 178 5.46 -4.19 -13.51
C GLU A 178 4.02 -3.98 -14.00
N VAL A 179 3.83 -3.51 -15.23
CA VAL A 179 2.51 -3.09 -15.75
C VAL A 179 1.85 -4.15 -16.62
N TYR A 180 0.60 -4.43 -16.28
CA TYR A 180 -0.33 -5.18 -17.10
C TYR A 180 -1.61 -4.36 -17.27
N TRP A 181 -2.23 -4.39 -18.44
CA TRP A 181 -3.58 -3.85 -18.63
C TRP A 181 -4.53 -4.90 -19.20
N LEU A 182 -5.80 -4.70 -18.91
CA LEU A 182 -6.88 -5.61 -19.27
C LEU A 182 -7.65 -5.04 -20.46
N VAL A 183 -7.87 -5.84 -21.48
CA VAL A 183 -8.67 -5.49 -22.66
C VAL A 183 -9.86 -6.44 -22.76
N LYS A 184 -11.07 -5.90 -22.92
CA LYS A 184 -12.27 -6.69 -23.12
C LYS A 184 -12.61 -6.77 -24.60
N GLU A 185 -12.57 -7.97 -25.17
CA GLU A 185 -12.85 -8.22 -26.58
C GLU A 185 -13.78 -9.43 -26.72
N ALA A 186 -14.86 -9.27 -27.49
CA ALA A 186 -15.83 -10.34 -27.77
C ALA A 186 -16.35 -11.10 -26.52
N GLY A 187 -16.43 -10.42 -25.37
CA GLY A 187 -16.88 -11.01 -24.09
C GLY A 187 -15.78 -11.68 -23.26
N TYR A 188 -14.53 -11.68 -23.72
CA TYR A 188 -13.37 -12.24 -23.03
C TYR A 188 -12.42 -11.14 -22.55
N THR A 189 -11.68 -11.40 -21.47
CA THR A 189 -10.61 -10.53 -20.97
C THR A 189 -9.26 -11.03 -21.49
N HIS A 190 -8.51 -10.14 -22.12
CA HIS A 190 -7.13 -10.35 -22.52
C HIS A 190 -6.22 -9.52 -21.62
N ILE A 191 -5.18 -10.15 -21.09
CA ILE A 191 -4.16 -9.48 -20.28
C ILE A 191 -2.97 -9.17 -21.20
N LYS A 192 -2.54 -7.91 -21.24
CA LYS A 192 -1.38 -7.47 -22.00
C LYS A 192 -0.31 -6.95 -21.04
N ARG A 193 0.93 -7.35 -21.26
CA ARG A 193 2.08 -6.86 -20.49
C ARG A 193 2.73 -5.69 -21.22
N ALA A 194 2.97 -4.58 -20.52
CA ALA A 194 3.53 -3.37 -21.15
C ALA A 194 4.91 -3.55 -21.75
N ARG A 195 5.77 -4.34 -21.11
CA ARG A 195 7.06 -4.69 -21.67
C ARG A 195 7.01 -5.39 -23.04
N GLU A 196 5.91 -6.07 -23.35
CA GLU A 196 5.78 -6.84 -24.59
C GLU A 196 5.28 -5.97 -25.76
N ASP A 197 4.76 -4.79 -25.47
CA ASP A 197 4.39 -3.82 -26.50
C ASP A 197 5.62 -3.03 -26.97
N LYS A 198 5.98 -3.21 -28.24
CA LYS A 198 7.18 -2.62 -28.83
C LYS A 198 7.11 -1.10 -28.90
N GLN A 199 5.93 -0.53 -29.09
CA GLN A 199 5.75 0.90 -29.24
C GLN A 199 5.84 1.58 -27.87
N LEU A 200 5.12 1.06 -26.87
CA LEU A 200 5.24 1.53 -25.49
C LEU A 200 6.69 1.42 -24.99
N SER A 201 7.34 0.27 -25.22
CA SER A 201 8.73 0.07 -24.80
C SER A 201 9.69 1.07 -25.44
N ALA A 202 9.47 1.45 -26.70
CA ALA A 202 10.30 2.43 -27.40
C ALA A 202 10.12 3.84 -26.81
N PHE A 203 8.88 4.28 -26.59
CA PHE A 203 8.61 5.60 -26.00
C PHE A 203 9.14 5.73 -24.58
N ILE A 204 8.95 4.71 -23.75
CA ILE A 204 9.52 4.70 -22.39
C ILE A 204 11.06 4.75 -22.42
N ALA A 205 11.70 4.07 -23.38
CA ALA A 205 13.15 4.15 -23.55
C ALA A 205 13.63 5.55 -24.01
N GLU A 206 12.78 6.34 -24.66
CA GLU A 206 13.04 7.72 -25.06
C GLU A 206 12.73 8.76 -23.96
N GLY A 207 12.13 8.32 -22.84
CA GLY A 207 11.90 9.14 -21.65
C GLY A 207 10.44 9.58 -21.46
N ASP A 208 9.50 9.06 -22.24
CA ASP A 208 8.07 9.27 -21.98
C ASP A 208 7.64 8.61 -20.66
N GLN A 209 6.52 9.06 -20.11
CA GLN A 209 5.93 8.47 -18.91
C GLN A 209 4.67 7.66 -19.25
N MET A 210 4.51 6.50 -18.62
CA MET A 210 3.46 5.54 -18.96
C MET A 210 2.04 6.11 -18.81
N GLY A 211 1.79 6.92 -17.78
CA GLY A 211 0.53 7.62 -17.57
C GLY A 211 0.18 8.60 -18.69
N TYR A 212 1.16 9.31 -19.26
CA TYR A 212 0.92 10.15 -20.43
C TYR A 212 0.59 9.30 -21.66
N LEU A 213 1.36 8.22 -21.89
CA LEU A 213 1.10 7.32 -23.00
C LEU A 213 -0.29 6.69 -22.92
N TRP A 214 -0.77 6.37 -21.71
CA TRP A 214 -2.15 5.92 -21.51
C TRP A 214 -3.15 7.01 -21.88
N LYS A 215 -3.00 8.23 -21.36
CA LYS A 215 -3.88 9.37 -21.69
C LYS A 215 -3.95 9.69 -23.19
N GLU A 216 -2.85 9.47 -23.92
CA GLU A 216 -2.77 9.66 -25.38
C GLU A 216 -3.29 8.45 -26.19
N GLY A 217 -3.76 7.39 -25.51
CA GLY A 217 -4.41 6.24 -26.14
C GLY A 217 -3.47 5.14 -26.65
N PHE A 218 -2.20 5.14 -26.23
CA PHE A 218 -1.24 4.08 -26.60
C PHE A 218 -1.51 2.76 -25.88
N PHE A 219 -2.26 2.78 -24.78
CA PHE A 219 -2.76 1.58 -24.11
C PHE A 219 -4.04 1.08 -24.80
N HIS A 220 -3.89 0.54 -26.00
CA HIS A 220 -5.01 0.18 -26.85
C HIS A 220 -5.98 -0.80 -26.18
N GLY A 221 -7.26 -0.37 -26.09
CA GLY A 221 -8.35 -1.13 -25.49
C GLY A 221 -8.42 -1.11 -23.96
N ALA A 222 -7.61 -0.28 -23.30
CA ALA A 222 -7.65 -0.11 -21.84
C ALA A 222 -8.85 0.73 -21.38
N ASP A 223 -9.26 1.72 -22.18
CA ASP A 223 -10.37 2.61 -21.82
C ASP A 223 -11.73 1.98 -22.14
N PRO A 224 -12.78 2.26 -21.34
CA PRO A 224 -14.13 1.81 -21.64
C PRO A 224 -14.62 2.38 -22.97
N SER A 225 -15.00 1.49 -23.89
CA SER A 225 -15.65 1.81 -25.17
C SER A 225 -17.14 2.12 -25.03
#